data_AF-A0A1B3PNI0-F1
#
_entry.id   AF-A0A1B3PNI0-F1
#
_cell.length_a   1.000
_cell.length_b   1.000
_cell.length_c   1.000
_cell.angle_alpha   90.00
_cell.angle_beta   90.00
_cell.angle_gamma   90.00
#
_symmetry.space_group_name_H-M   'P 1'
#
loop_
_entity.id
_entity.type
_entity.pdbx_description
1 polymer ?
#
loop_
_entity_poly.entity_id
_entity_poly.type
_entity_poly.pdbx_seq_one_letter_code
_entity_poly.pdbx_strand_id
1 'polypeptide(L)'
;MHIPGPVDRAIPIHRYRKPLTKRLFYALARWGWLLLFLLVLVLTGCSGDMRHEYAEAQELLAIQQEEAAQASRDFVARQVCGEARAQWISDKTLYCEPRRGKAYKASVQLP
;
A
#
# COMPACT_ATOMS: atom_id res chain seq x y z
N MET A 1 28.48 70.98 59.61
CA MET A 1 28.96 69.87 58.76
C MET A 1 28.09 68.66 59.04
N HIS A 2 27.26 68.26 58.07
CA HIS A 2 26.35 67.12 58.21
C HIS A 2 26.77 66.08 57.17
N ILE A 3 27.26 64.93 57.64
CA ILE A 3 27.68 63.82 56.77
C ILE A 3 26.45 62.91 56.60
N PRO A 4 25.86 62.81 55.40
CA PRO A 4 24.75 61.87 55.18
C PRO A 4 25.29 60.44 55.20
N GLY A 5 24.61 59.57 55.96
CA GLY A 5 24.91 58.14 56.06
C GLY A 5 24.68 57.37 54.75
N PRO A 6 25.13 56.10 54.68
CA PRO A 6 25.04 55.29 53.47
C PRO A 6 23.59 55.04 53.07
N VAL A 7 23.27 55.28 51.80
CA VAL A 7 21.96 55.02 51.21
C VAL A 7 21.87 53.53 50.87
N ASP A 8 21.15 52.76 51.69
CA ASP A 8 20.82 51.37 51.42
C ASP A 8 19.88 51.28 50.21
N ARG A 9 20.45 51.08 49.02
CA ARG A 9 19.69 50.81 47.80
C ARG A 9 19.24 49.35 47.80
N ALA A 10 18.03 49.11 48.29
CA ALA A 10 17.37 47.82 48.13
C ALA A 10 17.18 47.51 46.63
N ILE A 11 17.87 46.48 46.15
CA ILE A 11 17.74 45.98 44.76
C ILE A 11 16.44 45.16 44.70
N PRO A 12 15.46 45.51 43.86
CA PRO A 12 14.24 44.72 43.74
C PRO A 12 14.58 43.35 43.11
N ILE A 13 14.46 42.29 43.91
CA ILE A 13 14.54 40.92 43.41
C ILE A 13 13.25 40.64 42.63
N HIS A 14 13.29 40.82 41.31
CA HIS A 14 12.20 40.40 40.45
C HIS A 14 11.98 38.90 40.60
N ARG A 15 10.87 38.49 41.25
CA ARG A 15 10.44 37.09 41.25
C ARG A 15 10.09 36.69 39.83
N TYR A 16 10.99 35.96 39.18
CA TYR A 16 10.78 35.41 37.86
C TYR A 16 9.63 34.37 37.90
N ARG A 17 8.43 34.78 37.48
CA ARG A 17 7.28 33.88 37.35
C ARG A 17 7.58 32.92 36.20
N LYS A 18 7.81 31.64 36.52
CA LYS A 18 8.09 30.60 35.51
C LYS A 18 7.00 30.66 34.42
N PRO A 19 7.37 30.83 33.14
CA PRO A 19 6.37 31.01 32.10
C PRO A 19 5.58 29.72 31.93
N LEU A 20 4.26 29.84 32.09
CA LEU A 20 3.27 28.76 31.89
C LEU A 20 3.41 28.08 30.52
N THR A 21 3.99 28.78 29.54
CA THR A 21 4.24 28.31 28.18
C THR A 21 5.15 27.08 28.10
N LYS A 22 6.09 26.88 29.06
CA LYS A 22 6.94 25.68 29.06
C LYS A 22 6.12 24.41 29.26
N ARG A 23 5.12 24.43 30.15
CA ARG A 23 4.27 23.26 30.41
C ARG A 23 3.37 22.94 29.23
N LEU A 24 2.81 23.97 28.60
CA LEU A 24 2.00 23.82 27.39
C LEU A 24 2.83 23.26 26.22
N PHE A 25 4.06 23.72 26.04
CA PHE A 25 4.95 23.22 25.00
C PHE A 25 5.26 21.72 25.15
N TYR A 26 5.60 21.27 26.38
CA TYR A 26 5.82 19.84 26.62
C TYR A 26 4.54 19.00 26.51
N ALA A 27 3.39 19.54 26.90
CA ALA A 27 2.10 18.86 26.72
C ALA A 27 1.75 18.73 25.22
N LEU A 28 1.90 19.80 24.44
CA LEU A 28 1.67 19.78 22.99
C LEU A 28 2.68 18.90 22.26
N ALA A 29 3.95 18.88 22.66
CA ALA A 29 4.95 17.98 22.07
C ALA A 29 4.64 16.51 22.39
N ARG A 30 4.10 16.21 23.57
CA ARG A 30 3.79 14.83 24.00
C ARG A 30 2.47 14.31 23.46
N TRP A 31 1.46 15.17 23.33
CA TRP A 31 0.10 14.81 22.89
C TRP A 31 -0.20 15.20 21.44
N GLY A 32 0.65 16.03 20.82
CA GLY A 32 0.50 16.47 19.44
C GLY A 32 0.50 15.30 18.45
N TRP A 33 1.33 14.28 18.69
CA TRP A 33 1.30 13.06 17.87
C TRP A 33 0.00 12.28 18.00
N LEU A 34 -0.58 12.22 19.21
CA LEU A 34 -1.88 11.55 19.40
C LEU A 34 -2.98 12.28 18.64
N LEU A 35 -3.00 13.62 18.69
CA LEU A 35 -3.93 14.41 17.87
C LEU A 35 -3.71 14.19 16.37
N LEU A 36 -2.46 14.07 15.94
CA LEU A 36 -2.11 13.83 14.54
C LEU A 36 -2.57 12.43 14.09
N PHE A 37 -2.36 11.39 14.90
CA PHE A 37 -2.88 10.04 14.62
C PHE A 37 -4.41 10.00 14.59
N LEU A 38 -5.07 10.69 15.52
CA LEU A 38 -6.51 10.75 15.58
C LEU A 38 -7.08 11.48 14.36
N LEU A 39 -6.42 12.56 13.92
CA LEU A 39 -6.76 13.28 12.68
C LEU A 39 -6.63 12.39 11.45
N VAL A 40 -5.51 11.66 11.31
CA VAL A 40 -5.30 10.71 10.20
C VAL A 40 -6.38 9.63 10.19
N LEU A 41 -6.71 9.06 11.35
CA LEU A 41 -7.73 8.02 11.47
C LEU A 41 -9.13 8.51 11.09
N VAL A 42 -9.47 9.76 11.45
CA VAL A 42 -10.74 10.39 11.04
C VAL A 42 -10.75 10.65 9.53
N LEU A 43 -9.65 11.12 8.95
CA LEU A 43 -9.54 11.36 7.51
C LEU A 43 -9.60 10.06 6.70
N THR A 44 -8.89 9.02 7.11
CA THR A 44 -8.90 7.71 6.44
C THR A 44 -10.19 6.93 6.68
N GLY A 45 -10.87 7.14 7.80
CA GLY A 45 -12.20 6.59 8.08
C GLY A 45 -13.33 7.29 7.31
N CYS A 46 -13.14 8.56 6.95
CA CYS A 46 -14.09 9.32 6.13
C CYS A 46 -13.94 9.04 4.63
N SER A 47 -12.77 8.55 4.17
CA SER A 47 -12.58 7.94 2.85
C SER A 47 -13.20 6.53 2.78
N GLY A 48 -14.52 6.46 2.96
CA GLY A 48 -15.31 5.23 2.89
C GLY A 48 -15.31 4.52 1.53
N ASP A 49 -14.60 5.06 0.53
CA ASP A 49 -14.47 4.50 -0.82
C ASP A 49 -13.27 3.58 -1.03
N MET A 50 -12.46 3.33 0.01
CA MET A 50 -11.34 2.40 -0.10
C MET A 50 -11.78 1.00 -0.60
N ARG A 51 -12.98 0.53 -0.24
CA ARG A 51 -13.49 -0.77 -0.74
C ARG A 51 -13.68 -0.82 -2.25
N HIS A 52 -14.04 0.29 -2.89
CA HIS A 52 -14.23 0.32 -4.33
C HIS A 52 -12.89 0.32 -5.07
N GLU A 53 -11.92 1.12 -4.62
CA GLU A 53 -10.57 1.12 -5.21
C GLU A 53 -9.88 -0.24 -5.06
N TYR A 54 -10.03 -0.92 -3.92
CA TYR A 54 -9.50 -2.27 -3.73
C TYR A 54 -10.24 -3.32 -4.56
N ALA A 55 -11.53 -3.13 -4.86
CA ALA A 55 -12.29 -4.06 -5.71
C ALA A 55 -11.84 -3.94 -7.17
N GLU A 56 -11.71 -2.73 -7.70
CA GLU A 56 -11.23 -2.49 -9.06
C GLU A 56 -9.81 -3.04 -9.25
N ALA A 57 -8.91 -2.78 -8.30
CA ALA A 57 -7.55 -3.31 -8.35
C ALA A 57 -7.51 -4.85 -8.35
N GLN A 58 -8.43 -5.50 -7.62
CA GLN A 58 -8.54 -6.97 -7.60
C GLN A 58 -9.08 -7.53 -8.92
N GLU A 59 -10.06 -6.88 -9.54
CA GLU A 59 -10.59 -7.29 -10.84
C GLU A 59 -9.51 -7.21 -11.93
N LEU A 60 -8.74 -6.11 -11.95
CA LEU A 60 -7.61 -5.95 -12.87
C LEU A 60 -6.54 -7.03 -12.68
N LEU A 61 -6.23 -7.38 -11.42
CA LEU A 61 -5.28 -8.45 -11.11
C LEU A 61 -5.79 -9.83 -11.52
N ALA A 62 -7.08 -10.12 -11.33
CA ALA A 62 -7.69 -11.37 -11.74
C ALA A 62 -7.62 -11.54 -13.27
N ILE A 63 -7.96 -10.48 -14.03
CA ILE A 63 -7.86 -10.48 -15.50
C ILE A 63 -6.42 -10.74 -15.94
N GLN A 64 -5.43 -10.07 -15.33
CA GLN A 64 -4.01 -10.31 -15.67
C GLN A 64 -3.56 -11.75 -15.39
N GLN A 65 -4.03 -12.35 -14.31
CA GLN A 65 -3.71 -13.75 -13.99
C GLN A 65 -4.37 -14.72 -14.97
N GLU A 66 -5.61 -14.46 -15.36
CA GLU A 66 -6.31 -15.25 -16.37
C GLU A 66 -5.63 -15.16 -17.75
N GLU A 67 -5.24 -13.96 -18.16
CA GLU A 67 -4.48 -13.74 -19.41
C GLU A 67 -3.13 -14.45 -19.38
N ALA A 68 -2.40 -14.40 -18.26
CA ALA A 68 -1.14 -15.13 -18.09
C ALA A 68 -1.35 -16.66 -18.13
N ALA A 69 -2.43 -17.15 -17.50
CA ALA A 69 -2.79 -18.57 -17.55
C ALA A 69 -3.18 -19.01 -18.98
N GLN A 70 -3.88 -18.16 -19.74
CA GLN A 70 -4.18 -18.44 -21.14
C GLN A 70 -2.92 -18.40 -22.02
N ALA A 71 -2.04 -17.42 -21.84
CA ALA A 71 -0.80 -17.31 -22.59
C ALA A 71 0.13 -18.53 -22.35
N SER A 72 0.20 -19.02 -21.11
CA SER A 72 0.95 -20.25 -20.79
C SER A 72 0.34 -21.48 -21.45
N ARG A 73 -1.00 -21.62 -21.46
CA ARG A 73 -1.71 -22.68 -22.19
C ARG A 73 -1.43 -22.62 -23.69
N ASP A 74 -1.47 -21.43 -24.29
CA ASP A 74 -1.21 -21.25 -25.72
C ASP A 74 0.24 -21.55 -26.10
N PHE A 75 1.18 -21.16 -25.23
CA PHE A 75 2.59 -21.50 -25.42
C PHE A 75 2.81 -23.01 -25.44
N VAL A 76 2.22 -23.71 -24.47
CA VAL A 76 2.27 -25.17 -24.38
C VAL A 76 1.60 -25.82 -25.61
N ALA A 77 0.46 -25.29 -26.05
CA ALA A 77 -0.22 -25.77 -27.25
C ALA A 77 0.66 -25.67 -28.50
N ARG A 78 1.39 -24.56 -28.66
CA ARG A 78 2.36 -24.36 -29.76
C ARG A 78 3.56 -25.29 -29.66
N GLN A 79 4.10 -25.52 -28.45
CA GLN A 79 5.20 -26.47 -28.26
C GLN A 79 4.81 -27.89 -28.62
N VAL A 80 3.58 -28.30 -28.30
CA VAL A 80 3.10 -29.68 -28.52
C VAL A 80 2.63 -29.91 -29.96
N CYS A 81 1.84 -29.00 -30.53
CA CYS A 81 1.28 -29.17 -31.88
C CYS A 81 2.14 -28.57 -33.00
N GLY A 82 3.12 -27.71 -32.70
CA GLY A 82 3.89 -26.99 -33.71
C GLY A 82 3.01 -26.08 -34.58
N GLU A 83 3.06 -26.28 -35.90
CA GLU A 83 2.25 -25.54 -36.88
C GLU A 83 0.83 -26.12 -37.08
N ALA A 84 0.48 -27.22 -36.40
CA ALA A 84 -0.86 -27.80 -36.48
C ALA A 84 -1.88 -26.95 -35.71
N ARG A 85 -3.15 -27.01 -36.14
CA ARG A 85 -4.22 -26.33 -35.42
C ARG A 85 -4.45 -27.05 -34.09
N ALA A 86 -4.24 -26.34 -33.00
CA ALA A 86 -4.42 -26.83 -31.64
C ALA A 86 -5.84 -26.56 -31.14
N GLN A 87 -6.49 -27.56 -30.56
CA GLN A 87 -7.77 -27.41 -29.87
C GLN A 87 -7.75 -28.13 -28.53
N TRP A 88 -7.99 -27.41 -27.44
CA TRP A 88 -8.10 -27.98 -26.11
C TRP A 88 -9.44 -28.72 -25.97
N ILE A 89 -9.38 -30.02 -25.64
CA ILE A 89 -10.56 -30.84 -25.36
C ILE A 89 -10.81 -30.93 -23.84
N SER A 90 -9.74 -30.92 -23.05
CA SER A 90 -9.79 -30.88 -21.58
C SER A 90 -8.57 -30.14 -21.05
N ASP A 91 -8.52 -29.84 -19.75
CA ASP A 91 -7.35 -29.20 -19.12
C ASP A 91 -6.01 -29.94 -19.35
N LYS A 92 -6.04 -31.23 -19.70
CA LYS A 92 -4.82 -32.03 -19.92
C LYS A 92 -4.75 -32.66 -21.29
N THR A 93 -5.73 -32.43 -22.17
CA THR A 93 -5.80 -33.12 -23.45
C THR A 93 -6.00 -32.14 -24.58
N LEU A 94 -5.12 -32.25 -25.56
CA LEU A 94 -5.02 -31.33 -26.67
C LEU A 94 -5.11 -32.11 -27.98
N TYR A 95 -5.93 -31.63 -28.90
CA TYR A 95 -6.13 -32.21 -30.22
C TYR A 95 -5.37 -31.37 -31.24
N CYS A 96 -4.44 -32.01 -31.95
CA CYS A 96 -3.64 -31.37 -32.98
C CYS A 96 -4.11 -31.84 -34.36
N GLU A 97 -4.54 -30.90 -35.20
CA GLU A 97 -4.92 -31.17 -36.59
C GLU A 97 -3.91 -30.54 -37.56
N PRO A 98 -2.98 -31.33 -38.13
CA PRO A 98 -1.98 -30.83 -39.06
C PRO A 98 -2.57 -30.59 -40.45
N ARG A 99 -1.97 -29.69 -41.25
CA ARG A 99 -2.38 -29.48 -42.66
C ARG A 99 -2.15 -30.70 -43.56
N ARG A 100 -1.26 -31.61 -43.16
CA ARG A 100 -0.98 -32.88 -43.87
C ARG A 100 -0.78 -33.98 -42.83
N GLY A 101 -1.52 -35.08 -42.97
CA GLY A 101 -1.43 -36.24 -42.08
C GLY A 101 -2.72 -36.50 -41.29
N LYS A 102 -2.64 -37.42 -40.33
CA LYS A 102 -3.75 -37.75 -39.43
C LYS A 102 -3.67 -36.90 -38.17
N ALA A 103 -4.82 -36.39 -37.73
CA ALA A 103 -4.92 -35.70 -36.45
C ALA A 103 -4.58 -36.64 -35.29
N TYR A 104 -4.01 -36.09 -34.23
CA TYR A 104 -3.59 -36.84 -33.05
C TYR A 104 -3.95 -36.11 -31.75
N LYS A 105 -4.03 -36.88 -30.66
CA LYS A 105 -4.25 -36.36 -29.32
C LYS A 105 -2.94 -36.37 -28.55
N ALA A 106 -2.62 -35.26 -27.91
CA ALA A 106 -1.49 -35.16 -27.00
C ALA A 106 -2.00 -34.88 -25.58
N SER A 107 -1.45 -35.59 -24.60
CA SER A 107 -1.67 -35.29 -23.18
C SER A 107 -0.60 -34.34 -22.70
N VAL A 108 -1.00 -33.27 -22.01
CA VAL A 108 -0.07 -32.27 -21.49
C VAL A 108 -0.20 -32.18 -19.98
N GLN A 109 0.95 -32.17 -19.31
CA GLN A 109 1.06 -31.85 -17.89
C GLN A 109 1.29 -30.34 -17.78
N LEU A 110 0.24 -29.58 -17.45
CA LEU A 110 0.45 -28.20 -17.02
C LEU A 110 1.09 -28.20 -15.62
N PRO A 111 2.08 -27.33 -15.36
CA PRO A 111 2.69 -27.17 -14.05
C PRO A 111 1.70 -26.65 -13.00
#